data_AF-A0A090AJC0-F1
#
_entry.id   AF-A0A090AJC0-F1
#
_cell.length_a   1.000
_cell.length_b   1.000
_cell.length_c   1.000
_cell.angle_alpha   90.00
_cell.angle_beta   90.00
_cell.angle_gamma   90.00
#
_symmetry.space_group_name_H-M   'P 1'
#
loop_
_entity.id
_entity.type
_entity.pdbx_description
1 polymer ?
#
loop_
_entity_poly.entity_id
_entity_poly.type
_entity_poly.pdbx_seq_one_letter_code
_entity_poly.pdbx_strand_id
1 'polypeptide(L)'
;MLRLGTGDGGEVQVEVAGDLRIQGSNFLGVPSSISSNTLATGRGGNVKVHANYLQLSDGGVITANSLGIGDAGELRIQADTLEIVDRDEITTSAQQSSGGDLRLTVTDQLYLRQGQMTTSVQRGEANNNGGNITISTPQVVVLNQGAITAQAYEGHGGNIRMVAENFLKTQIASSALLPD
;
A
#
# COMPACT_ATOMS: atom_id res chain seq x y z
N MET A 1 -0.81 25.21 -23.83
CA MET A 1 0.20 24.23 -23.35
C MET A 1 -0.01 24.05 -21.85
N LEU A 2 -0.45 22.88 -21.39
CA LEU A 2 -0.35 22.53 -19.98
C LEU A 2 1.15 22.38 -19.66
N ARG A 3 1.71 23.29 -18.84
CA ARG A 3 3.01 23.02 -18.23
C ARG A 3 2.75 22.09 -17.06
N LEU A 4 3.00 20.80 -17.27
CA LEU A 4 3.08 19.85 -16.16
C LEU A 4 4.30 20.25 -15.32
N GLY A 5 4.09 20.51 -14.03
CA GLY A 5 5.17 20.93 -13.12
C GLY A 5 6.20 19.82 -12.98
N THR A 6 7.49 20.15 -12.96
CA THR A 6 8.59 19.19 -12.79
C THR A 6 8.91 18.90 -11.32
N GLY A 7 8.11 19.43 -10.39
CA GLY A 7 8.35 19.32 -8.95
C GLY A 7 7.94 17.96 -8.40
N ASP A 8 8.67 17.52 -7.37
CA ASP A 8 8.34 16.34 -6.59
C ASP A 8 7.03 16.55 -5.80
N GLY A 9 6.39 15.43 -5.44
CA GLY A 9 5.19 15.42 -4.62
C GLY A 9 5.47 15.90 -3.20
N GLY A 10 4.47 16.53 -2.59
CA GLY A 10 4.56 17.04 -1.22
C GLY A 10 4.51 15.93 -0.16
N GLU A 11 4.65 16.32 1.09
CA GLU A 11 4.38 15.45 2.23
C GLU A 11 2.94 15.61 2.71
N VAL A 12 2.25 14.48 2.92
CA VAL A 12 0.97 14.42 3.63
C VAL A 12 1.22 13.75 4.97
N GLN A 13 0.88 14.43 6.06
CA GLN A 13 0.98 13.91 7.41
C GLN A 13 -0.41 13.86 8.06
N VAL A 14 -0.77 12.69 8.58
CA VAL A 14 -2.03 12.44 9.29
C VAL A 14 -1.71 11.86 10.66
N GLU A 15 -2.11 12.56 11.71
CA GLU A 15 -1.88 12.20 13.12
C GLU A 15 -3.23 12.12 13.83
N VAL A 16 -3.61 10.94 14.28
CA VAL A 16 -4.91 10.68 14.94
C VAL A 16 -4.68 9.88 16.20
N ALA A 17 -4.94 10.43 17.38
CA ALA A 17 -4.72 9.72 18.65
C ALA A 17 -5.70 8.56 18.95
N GLY A 18 -6.47 8.11 17.96
CA GLY A 18 -7.56 7.15 18.13
C GLY A 18 -7.89 6.47 16.80
N ASP A 19 -9.18 6.35 16.52
CA ASP A 19 -9.66 5.65 15.32
C ASP A 19 -9.56 6.53 14.06
N LEU A 20 -8.77 6.07 13.10
CA LEU A 20 -8.76 6.56 11.72
C LEU A 20 -9.39 5.51 10.80
N ARG A 21 -10.55 5.83 10.21
CA ARG A 21 -11.22 5.01 9.20
C ARG A 21 -11.19 5.69 7.85
N ILE A 22 -10.67 5.00 6.84
CA ILE A 22 -10.68 5.44 5.44
C ILE A 22 -11.67 4.52 4.73
N GLN A 23 -12.87 5.03 4.45
CA GLN A 23 -13.97 4.19 3.98
C GLN A 23 -14.91 4.86 2.99
N GLY A 24 -15.48 4.04 2.12
CA GLY A 24 -16.49 4.43 1.15
C GLY A 24 -15.92 5.03 -0.13
N SER A 25 -16.83 5.31 -1.06
CA SER A 25 -16.56 5.99 -2.32
C SER A 25 -17.66 7.02 -2.61
N ASN A 26 -17.37 8.00 -3.46
CA ASN A 26 -18.40 8.96 -3.90
C ASN A 26 -19.30 8.33 -4.98
N PHE A 27 -20.31 9.09 -5.44
CA PHE A 27 -21.26 8.62 -6.47
C PHE A 27 -20.62 8.28 -7.83
N LEU A 28 -19.37 8.70 -8.07
CA LEU A 28 -18.58 8.39 -9.27
C LEU A 28 -17.68 7.16 -9.05
N GLY A 29 -17.74 6.51 -7.89
CA GLY A 29 -16.88 5.39 -7.52
C GLY A 29 -15.45 5.79 -7.18
N VAL A 30 -15.19 7.08 -6.92
CA VAL A 30 -13.87 7.52 -6.47
C VAL A 30 -13.73 7.17 -4.98
N PRO A 31 -12.72 6.37 -4.61
CA PRO A 31 -12.53 5.92 -3.24
C PRO A 31 -12.12 7.04 -2.28
N SER A 32 -12.47 6.89 -1.01
CA SER A 32 -11.86 7.64 0.09
C SER A 32 -10.36 7.35 0.14
N SER A 33 -9.53 8.39 0.21
CA SER A 33 -8.08 8.19 0.18
C SER A 33 -7.27 9.23 0.94
N ILE A 34 -6.10 8.77 1.43
CA ILE A 34 -4.97 9.64 1.79
C ILE A 34 -3.93 9.48 0.68
N SER A 35 -3.58 10.57 -0.02
CA SER A 35 -2.73 10.46 -1.20
C SER A 35 -1.74 11.61 -1.35
N SER A 36 -0.54 11.29 -1.86
CA SER A 36 0.42 12.27 -2.35
C SER A 36 0.99 11.82 -3.69
N ASN A 37 0.19 12.03 -4.75
CA ASN A 37 0.49 11.53 -6.10
C ASN A 37 1.06 12.62 -7.00
N THR A 38 2.02 12.28 -7.88
CA THR A 38 2.50 13.18 -8.94
C THR A 38 2.03 12.73 -10.32
N LEU A 39 1.84 13.69 -11.23
CA LEU A 39 1.35 13.43 -12.60
C LEU A 39 2.43 13.63 -13.68
N ALA A 40 3.61 14.12 -13.31
CA ALA A 40 4.59 14.68 -14.23
C ALA A 40 5.96 14.00 -14.05
N THR A 41 7.04 14.75 -14.16
CA THR A 41 8.40 14.19 -14.08
C THR A 41 8.94 14.06 -12.66
N GLY A 42 8.29 14.68 -11.68
CA GLY A 42 8.71 14.63 -10.28
C GLY A 42 8.36 13.32 -9.61
N ARG A 43 9.13 12.98 -8.57
CA ARG A 43 8.90 11.80 -7.73
C ARG A 43 7.55 11.90 -7.03
N GLY A 44 6.87 10.76 -6.84
CA GLY A 44 5.70 10.65 -5.96
C GLY A 44 5.99 11.21 -4.55
N GLY A 45 4.98 11.78 -3.90
CA GLY A 45 5.17 12.42 -2.60
C GLY A 45 5.28 11.43 -1.45
N ASN A 46 5.47 11.94 -0.23
CA ASN A 46 5.53 11.09 0.97
C ASN A 46 4.19 11.14 1.71
N VAL A 47 3.73 10.02 2.23
CA VAL A 47 2.61 9.98 3.17
C VAL A 47 3.07 9.37 4.48
N LYS A 48 2.76 10.06 5.58
CA LYS A 48 2.94 9.59 6.96
C LYS A 48 1.57 9.50 7.62
N VAL A 49 1.24 8.31 8.11
CA VAL A 49 -0.01 8.09 8.85
C VAL A 49 0.33 7.50 10.20
N HIS A 50 -0.19 8.13 11.25
CA HIS A 50 -0.11 7.65 12.61
C HIS A 50 -1.50 7.63 13.25
N ALA A 51 -1.93 6.45 13.69
CA ALA A 51 -3.20 6.28 14.40
C ALA A 51 -3.19 5.09 15.34
N ASN A 52 -3.85 5.14 16.50
CA ASN A 52 -3.94 3.95 17.38
C ASN A 52 -4.65 2.80 16.65
N TYR A 53 -5.76 3.10 15.98
CA TYR A 53 -6.48 2.14 15.16
C TYR A 53 -6.65 2.70 13.75
N LEU A 54 -6.08 2.02 12.76
CA LEU A 54 -6.25 2.35 11.34
C LEU A 54 -7.02 1.24 10.63
N GLN A 55 -8.12 1.60 9.98
CA GLN A 55 -8.89 0.69 9.16
C GLN A 55 -9.14 1.27 7.76
N LEU A 56 -8.85 0.46 6.75
CA LEU A 56 -9.33 0.64 5.39
C LEU A 56 -10.44 -0.38 5.15
N SER A 57 -11.64 0.11 4.83
CA SER A 57 -12.78 -0.73 4.42
C SER A 57 -13.61 -0.05 3.34
N ASP A 58 -14.36 -0.80 2.53
CA ASP A 58 -15.31 -0.25 1.54
C ASP A 58 -14.66 0.70 0.52
N GLY A 59 -13.52 0.29 -0.05
CA GLY A 59 -12.78 1.04 -1.06
C GLY A 59 -11.77 2.04 -0.48
N GLY A 60 -11.33 1.90 0.77
CA GLY A 60 -10.31 2.77 1.34
C GLY A 60 -8.94 2.59 0.67
N VAL A 61 -8.23 3.70 0.40
CA VAL A 61 -6.89 3.64 -0.23
C VAL A 61 -5.88 4.62 0.39
N ILE A 62 -4.64 4.19 0.58
CA ILE A 62 -3.50 5.08 0.90
C ILE A 62 -2.46 5.00 -0.22
N THR A 63 -2.06 6.14 -0.81
CA THR A 63 -1.19 6.15 -1.99
C THR A 63 -0.07 7.20 -1.99
N ALA A 64 1.08 6.83 -2.56
CA ALA A 64 2.19 7.73 -2.85
C ALA A 64 2.72 7.45 -4.27
N ASN A 65 1.84 7.58 -5.26
CA ASN A 65 2.09 7.15 -6.63
C ASN A 65 2.84 8.21 -7.44
N SER A 66 3.58 7.74 -8.44
CA SER A 66 4.02 8.56 -9.57
C SER A 66 3.31 8.07 -10.82
N LEU A 67 2.43 8.91 -11.37
CA LEU A 67 1.64 8.64 -12.57
C LEU A 67 2.34 9.13 -13.85
N GLY A 68 3.51 9.76 -13.73
CA GLY A 68 4.36 10.17 -14.84
C GLY A 68 5.67 9.39 -14.90
N ILE A 69 6.79 10.08 -15.08
CA ILE A 69 8.10 9.44 -15.32
C ILE A 69 9.05 9.47 -14.12
N GLY A 70 8.62 10.02 -12.99
CA GLY A 70 9.39 10.00 -11.74
C GLY A 70 9.21 8.68 -10.98
N ASP A 71 10.10 8.40 -10.03
CA ASP A 71 9.93 7.29 -9.09
C ASP A 71 8.69 7.48 -8.22
N ALA A 72 8.13 6.39 -7.70
CA ALA A 72 7.08 6.49 -6.70
C ALA A 72 7.63 6.99 -5.34
N GLY A 73 6.71 7.48 -4.53
CA GLY A 73 7.01 8.10 -3.25
C GLY A 73 7.25 7.09 -2.14
N GLU A 74 7.00 7.51 -0.90
CA GLU A 74 7.13 6.65 0.26
C GLU A 74 5.87 6.69 1.13
N LEU A 75 5.46 5.51 1.61
CA LEU A 75 4.43 5.38 2.64
C LEU A 75 5.09 4.95 3.96
N ARG A 76 4.90 5.75 5.01
CA ARG A 76 5.23 5.39 6.40
C ARG A 76 3.94 5.33 7.20
N ILE A 77 3.63 4.16 7.75
CA ILE A 77 2.42 3.94 8.53
C ILE A 77 2.81 3.39 9.90
N GLN A 78 2.27 4.02 10.94
CA GLN A 78 2.42 3.64 12.32
C GLN A 78 1.03 3.48 12.93
N ALA A 79 0.76 2.32 13.52
CA ALA A 79 -0.49 2.11 14.25
C ALA A 79 -0.34 1.11 15.38
N ASP A 80 -1.29 1.07 16.31
CA ASP A 80 -1.35 -0.03 17.27
C ASP A 80 -1.99 -1.25 16.58
N THR A 81 -3.10 -1.02 15.89
CA THR A 81 -3.77 -2.00 15.04
C THR A 81 -4.02 -1.45 13.64
N LEU A 82 -3.74 -2.27 12.61
CA LEU A 82 -4.04 -1.97 11.22
C LEU A 82 -4.90 -3.09 10.61
N GLU A 83 -6.06 -2.72 10.10
CA GLU A 83 -6.94 -3.60 9.31
C GLU A 83 -7.08 -3.10 7.87
N ILE A 84 -6.86 -3.99 6.90
CA ILE A 84 -7.14 -3.73 5.49
C ILE A 84 -8.13 -4.79 4.99
N VAL A 85 -9.29 -4.33 4.55
CA VAL A 85 -10.47 -5.15 4.36
C VAL A 85 -11.00 -5.00 2.92
N ASP A 86 -11.57 -6.06 2.36
CA ASP A 86 -12.38 -6.02 1.13
C ASP A 86 -11.69 -5.41 -0.11
N ARG A 87 -10.50 -5.93 -0.45
CA ARG A 87 -9.65 -5.49 -1.60
C ARG A 87 -9.17 -4.04 -1.53
N ASP A 88 -9.27 -3.42 -0.37
CA ASP A 88 -8.65 -2.11 -0.11
C ASP A 88 -7.14 -2.18 -0.17
N GLU A 89 -6.51 -1.04 -0.43
CA GLU A 89 -5.12 -1.02 -0.87
C GLU A 89 -4.28 0.09 -0.21
N ILE A 90 -3.07 -0.30 0.19
CA ILE A 90 -1.98 0.63 0.50
C ILE A 90 -0.91 0.44 -0.56
N THR A 91 -0.60 1.47 -1.34
CA THR A 91 0.21 1.30 -2.55
C THR A 91 1.16 2.43 -2.89
N THR A 92 2.33 2.05 -3.38
CA THR A 92 3.25 2.97 -4.09
C THR A 92 3.52 2.42 -5.49
N SER A 93 2.87 3.02 -6.47
CA SER A 93 2.98 2.64 -7.88
C SER A 93 3.73 3.70 -8.67
N ALA A 94 4.72 3.28 -9.44
CA ALA A 94 5.37 4.11 -10.45
C ALA A 94 4.92 3.69 -11.84
N GLN A 95 4.62 4.66 -12.71
CA GLN A 95 4.16 4.37 -14.06
C GLN A 95 5.32 3.93 -14.96
N GLN A 96 6.42 4.68 -15.01
CA GLN A 96 7.54 4.42 -15.92
C GLN A 96 8.91 4.44 -15.26
N SER A 97 8.96 4.52 -13.92
CA SER A 97 10.20 4.56 -13.16
C SER A 97 10.17 3.56 -12.01
N SER A 98 11.07 3.67 -11.03
CA SER A 98 11.19 2.72 -9.93
C SER A 98 10.05 2.85 -8.91
N GLY A 99 9.65 1.72 -8.33
CA GLY A 99 8.61 1.65 -7.32
C GLY A 99 9.05 2.29 -5.99
N GLY A 100 8.05 2.70 -5.20
CA GLY A 100 8.24 3.39 -3.94
C GLY A 100 8.37 2.44 -2.76
N ASP A 101 8.85 2.95 -1.62
CA ASP A 101 8.97 2.12 -0.41
C ASP A 101 7.69 2.23 0.44
N LEU A 102 7.32 1.10 1.05
CA LEU A 102 6.28 1.01 2.07
C LEU A 102 6.88 0.51 3.38
N ARG A 103 6.77 1.33 4.43
CA ARG A 103 7.26 1.03 5.77
C ARG A 103 6.10 1.05 6.75
N LEU A 104 5.84 -0.09 7.36
CA LEU A 104 4.76 -0.30 8.30
C LEU A 104 5.33 -0.73 9.66
N THR A 105 4.95 -0.01 10.72
CA THR A 105 5.18 -0.40 12.11
C THR A 105 3.82 -0.53 12.79
N VAL A 106 3.47 -1.72 13.24
CA VAL A 106 2.20 -1.97 13.95
C VAL A 106 2.51 -2.59 15.29
N THR A 107 2.01 -2.09 16.42
CA THR A 107 2.41 -2.66 17.73
C THR A 107 1.69 -3.98 18.04
N ASP A 108 0.40 -4.07 17.75
CA ASP A 108 -0.46 -5.14 18.26
C ASP A 108 -0.90 -6.09 17.14
N GLN A 109 -1.55 -5.61 16.08
CA GLN A 109 -2.08 -6.51 15.07
C GLN A 109 -2.14 -5.87 13.68
N LEU A 110 -1.54 -6.55 12.71
CA LEU A 110 -1.81 -6.34 11.29
C LEU A 110 -2.77 -7.41 10.78
N TYR A 111 -3.93 -7.00 10.26
CA TYR A 111 -4.89 -7.91 9.64
C TYR A 111 -5.20 -7.52 8.20
N LEU A 112 -4.87 -8.41 7.26
CA LEU A 112 -5.27 -8.29 5.86
C LEU A 112 -6.39 -9.29 5.57
N ARG A 113 -7.65 -8.81 5.55
CA ARG A 113 -8.82 -9.60 5.13
C ARG A 113 -9.18 -9.23 3.70
N GLN A 114 -8.65 -9.95 2.73
CA GLN A 114 -8.73 -9.62 1.30
C GLN A 114 -8.07 -8.28 0.91
N GLY A 115 -7.53 -7.53 1.87
CA GLY A 115 -6.77 -6.30 1.65
C GLY A 115 -5.40 -6.53 1.01
N GLN A 116 -4.88 -5.47 0.39
CA GLN A 116 -3.68 -5.50 -0.44
C GLN A 116 -2.65 -4.47 0.06
N MET A 117 -1.38 -4.87 0.05
CA MET A 117 -0.24 -3.95 0.17
C MET A 117 0.67 -4.15 -1.03
N THR A 118 0.89 -3.09 -1.79
CA THR A 118 1.55 -3.21 -3.09
C THR A 118 2.62 -2.15 -3.28
N THR A 119 3.79 -2.56 -3.76
CA THR A 119 4.73 -1.67 -4.45
C THR A 119 4.86 -2.17 -5.88
N SER A 120 4.79 -1.26 -6.87
CA SER A 120 4.75 -1.69 -8.27
C SER A 120 5.39 -0.70 -9.24
N VAL A 121 5.83 -1.26 -10.37
CA VAL A 121 6.19 -0.54 -11.59
C VAL A 121 5.31 -1.06 -12.72
N GLN A 122 4.51 -0.19 -13.34
CA GLN A 122 3.51 -0.62 -14.34
C GLN A 122 4.07 -0.78 -15.75
N ARG A 123 4.95 0.14 -16.18
CA ARG A 123 5.49 0.23 -17.55
C ARG A 123 6.94 0.75 -17.56
N GLY A 124 7.71 0.41 -16.52
CA GLY A 124 9.13 0.74 -16.45
C GLY A 124 9.97 -0.21 -17.29
N GLU A 125 11.19 0.23 -17.59
CA GLU A 125 12.22 -0.51 -18.32
C GLU A 125 12.96 -1.51 -17.39
N ALA A 126 13.86 -2.31 -17.95
CA ALA A 126 14.63 -3.32 -17.23
C ALA A 126 15.47 -2.79 -16.04
N ASN A 127 15.75 -1.47 -15.99
CA ASN A 127 16.46 -0.82 -14.88
C ASN A 127 15.52 -0.27 -13.78
N ASN A 128 14.20 -0.29 -13.98
CA ASN A 128 13.23 0.22 -13.02
C ASN A 128 12.72 -0.89 -12.11
N ASN A 129 13.27 -0.96 -10.90
CA ASN A 129 12.95 -2.01 -9.95
C ASN A 129 11.70 -1.70 -9.11
N GLY A 130 11.06 -2.74 -8.62
CA GLY A 130 9.96 -2.67 -7.67
C GLY A 130 10.46 -2.11 -6.34
N GLY A 131 9.56 -1.41 -5.64
CA GLY A 131 9.88 -0.83 -4.34
C GLY A 131 9.82 -1.85 -3.21
N ASN A 132 10.37 -1.53 -2.02
CA ASN A 132 10.43 -2.51 -0.93
C ASN A 132 9.26 -2.35 0.04
N ILE A 133 8.84 -3.47 0.62
CA ILE A 133 7.86 -3.51 1.70
C ILE A 133 8.55 -3.97 2.98
N THR A 134 8.51 -3.15 4.02
CA THR A 134 8.99 -3.50 5.36
C THR A 134 7.83 -3.45 6.34
N ILE A 135 7.63 -4.55 7.08
CA ILE A 135 6.60 -4.69 8.10
C ILE A 135 7.27 -5.10 9.40
N SER A 136 7.05 -4.32 10.45
CA SER A 136 7.50 -4.63 11.81
C SER A 136 6.28 -4.67 12.72
N THR A 137 5.93 -5.87 13.19
CA THR A 137 4.79 -6.07 14.08
C THR A 137 5.15 -7.06 15.17
N PRO A 138 5.51 -6.63 16.39
CA PRO A 138 6.05 -7.55 17.38
C PRO A 138 5.05 -8.65 17.75
N GLN A 139 3.74 -8.39 17.66
CA GLN A 139 2.72 -9.34 18.12
C GLN A 139 2.21 -10.28 17.01
N VAL A 140 1.27 -9.86 16.16
CA VAL A 140 0.65 -10.77 15.17
C VAL A 140 0.40 -10.13 13.81
N VAL A 141 0.65 -10.92 12.76
CA VAL A 141 0.20 -10.67 11.40
C VAL A 141 -0.78 -11.75 10.99
N VAL A 142 -1.96 -11.37 10.52
CA VAL A 142 -2.97 -12.28 10.00
C VAL A 142 -3.26 -11.96 8.54
N LEU A 143 -3.05 -12.92 7.65
CA LEU A 143 -3.37 -12.85 6.22
C LEU A 143 -4.55 -13.77 5.91
N ASN A 144 -5.75 -13.19 5.82
CA ASN A 144 -6.96 -13.87 5.38
C ASN A 144 -7.26 -13.47 3.93
N GLN A 145 -6.77 -14.25 2.97
CA GLN A 145 -6.91 -13.96 1.53
C GLN A 145 -6.36 -12.58 1.08
N GLY A 146 -5.63 -11.87 1.93
CA GLY A 146 -4.91 -10.65 1.57
C GLY A 146 -3.58 -10.94 0.87
N ALA A 147 -3.02 -9.94 0.20
CA ALA A 147 -1.72 -10.07 -0.46
C ALA A 147 -0.77 -8.92 -0.11
N ILE A 148 0.52 -9.24 -0.18
CA ILE A 148 1.63 -8.32 -0.01
C ILE A 148 2.55 -8.55 -1.20
N THR A 149 2.70 -7.56 -2.05
CA THR A 149 3.31 -7.73 -3.37
C THR A 149 4.30 -6.61 -3.66
N ALA A 150 5.53 -6.97 -4.04
CA ALA A 150 6.57 -6.03 -4.44
C ALA A 150 7.07 -6.42 -5.84
N GLN A 151 6.55 -5.77 -6.88
CA GLN A 151 6.73 -6.22 -8.26
C GLN A 151 7.20 -5.11 -9.19
N ALA A 152 7.71 -5.51 -10.35
CA ALA A 152 8.01 -4.62 -11.46
C ALA A 152 7.66 -5.28 -12.79
N TYR A 153 7.45 -4.46 -13.82
CA TYR A 153 7.09 -4.93 -15.15
C TYR A 153 8.26 -5.64 -15.85
N GLU A 154 9.33 -4.90 -16.19
CA GLU A 154 10.55 -5.46 -16.80
C GLU A 154 11.75 -5.53 -15.84
N GLY A 155 11.81 -4.63 -14.85
CA GLY A 155 12.87 -4.65 -13.84
C GLY A 155 12.68 -5.74 -12.78
N HIS A 156 13.56 -5.74 -11.78
CA HIS A 156 13.49 -6.71 -10.70
C HIS A 156 12.37 -6.35 -9.73
N GLY A 157 11.66 -7.34 -9.20
CA GLY A 157 10.74 -7.14 -8.07
C GLY A 157 11.45 -6.60 -6.83
N GLY A 158 10.68 -6.07 -5.90
CA GLY A 158 11.20 -5.53 -4.65
C GLY A 158 11.31 -6.58 -3.54
N ASN A 159 11.96 -6.21 -2.44
CA ASN A 159 12.06 -7.08 -1.27
C ASN A 159 10.86 -6.87 -0.33
N ILE A 160 10.32 -7.96 0.20
CA ILE A 160 9.34 -7.95 1.28
C ILE A 160 10.01 -8.49 2.54
N ARG A 161 10.16 -7.65 3.56
CA ARG A 161 10.67 -8.05 4.86
C ARG A 161 9.57 -7.90 5.91
N MET A 162 9.25 -8.98 6.59
CA MET A 162 8.28 -9.01 7.68
C MET A 162 8.94 -9.57 8.93
N VAL A 163 8.76 -8.86 10.05
CA VAL A 163 9.20 -9.29 11.37
C VAL A 163 7.97 -9.33 12.27
N ALA A 164 7.61 -10.53 12.73
CA ALA A 164 6.52 -10.74 13.68
C ALA A 164 6.75 -11.97 14.56
N GLU A 165 6.23 -11.97 15.79
CA GLU A 165 6.22 -13.16 16.65
C GLU A 165 5.26 -14.21 16.11
N ASN A 166 4.06 -13.80 15.68
CA ASN A 166 3.04 -14.69 15.18
C ASN A 166 2.63 -14.32 13.74
N PHE A 167 2.60 -15.31 12.85
CA PHE A 167 2.14 -15.16 11.48
C PHE A 167 1.08 -16.22 11.15
N LEU A 168 -0.15 -15.78 10.89
CA LEU A 168 -1.28 -16.63 10.57
C LEU A 168 -1.73 -16.38 9.13
N LYS A 169 -1.66 -17.40 8.27
CA LYS A 169 -2.17 -17.32 6.89
C LYS A 169 -3.28 -18.34 6.69
N THR A 170 -4.46 -17.90 6.27
CA THR A 170 -5.56 -18.82 5.98
C THR A 170 -5.37 -19.42 4.58
N GLN A 171 -5.40 -20.75 4.48
CA GLN A 171 -5.47 -21.42 3.18
C GLN A 171 -6.92 -21.34 2.66
N ILE A 172 -7.09 -21.14 1.35
CA ILE A 172 -8.39 -21.40 0.72
C ILE A 172 -8.63 -22.90 0.88
N ALA A 173 -9.64 -23.28 1.65
CA ALA A 173 -10.10 -24.66 1.63
C ALA A 173 -10.59 -24.95 0.21
N SER A 174 -9.81 -25.70 -0.57
CA SER A 174 -10.32 -26.29 -1.81
C SER A 174 -11.50 -27.16 -1.38
N SER A 175 -12.71 -26.76 -1.72
CA SER A 175 -13.87 -27.63 -1.60
C SER A 175 -13.61 -28.84 -2.48
N ALA A 176 -13.18 -29.95 -1.88
CA ALA A 176 -13.21 -31.24 -2.54
C ALA A 176 -14.68 -31.49 -2.90
N LEU A 177 -15.00 -31.37 -4.19
CA LEU A 177 -16.24 -31.87 -4.75
C LEU A 177 -16.33 -33.35 -4.36
N LEU A 178 -17.21 -33.69 -3.43
CA LEU A 178 -17.65 -35.06 -3.27
C LEU A 178 -18.46 -35.38 -4.53
N PRO A 179 -18.10 -36.42 -5.33
CA PRO A 179 -18.98 -36.87 -6.40
C PRO A 179 -20.28 -37.42 -5.79
N ASP A 180 -21.40 -37.06 -6.41
CA ASP A 180 -22.77 -37.49 -6.08
C ASP A 180 -22.93 -39.03 -6.02
#